data_AF-A0A1H0QMN4-F1
#
_entry.id   AF-A0A1H0QMN4-F1
#
_cell.length_a   1.000
_cell.length_b   1.000
_cell.length_c   1.000
_cell.angle_alpha   90.00
_cell.angle_beta   90.00
_cell.angle_gamma   90.00
#
_symmetry.space_group_name_H-M   'P 1'
#
loop_
_entity.id
_entity.type
_entity.pdbx_description
1 polymer ?
#
loop_
_entity_poly.entity_id
_entity_poly.type
_entity_poly.pdbx_seq_one_letter_code
_entity_poly.pdbx_strand_id
1 'polypeptide(L)'
;MPGPTLVIELAQPLSPAALGGFDALVRGLSSRCESPRPGFFDISVPVERLGGTPGGPHAQGADGTDGHRPFLVYLMGPGAGDQSLFEAEHEDEPEVAAVLGFRPVQAVNVSAGCNDRIDHTATALLTAAVADTIGGVVKAELLNGQAPLVTGLPGVLGITEGEYPMALGAPGFLRAWAGRSGFRLLK
;
A
#
# COMPACT_ATOMS: atom_id res chain seq x y z
N MET A 1 -7.85 2.60 15.66
CA MET A 1 -6.73 1.81 15.08
C MET A 1 -6.74 2.04 13.59
N PRO A 2 -5.60 2.31 12.93
CA PRO A 2 -5.52 2.36 11.47
C PRO A 2 -5.96 1.03 10.85
N GLY A 3 -6.34 1.04 9.58
CA GLY A 3 -6.63 -0.16 8.81
C GLY A 3 -5.34 -0.85 8.34
N PRO A 4 -5.43 -1.82 7.42
CA PRO A 4 -4.27 -2.42 6.78
C PRO A 4 -3.36 -1.33 6.20
N THR A 5 -2.06 -1.51 6.42
CA THR A 5 -1.00 -0.70 5.82
C THR A 5 -0.19 -1.57 4.89
N LEU A 6 0.06 -1.06 3.69
CA LEU A 6 1.03 -1.64 2.77
C LEU A 6 2.17 -0.65 2.58
N VAL A 7 3.38 -1.17 2.45
CA VAL A 7 4.60 -0.39 2.31
C VAL A 7 5.17 -0.58 0.91
N ILE A 8 5.67 0.47 0.29
CA ILE A 8 6.40 0.43 -0.99
C ILE A 8 7.84 0.81 -0.72
N GLU A 9 8.72 -0.18 -0.77
CA GLU A 9 10.15 -0.05 -0.49
C GLU A 9 10.91 0.48 -1.70
N LEU A 10 11.72 1.52 -1.49
CA LEU A 10 12.47 2.20 -2.54
C LEU A 10 13.97 2.02 -2.35
N ALA A 11 14.64 1.53 -3.39
CA ALA A 11 16.09 1.36 -3.42
C ALA A 11 16.86 2.68 -3.55
N GLN A 12 16.18 3.73 -4.01
CA GLN A 12 16.75 5.07 -4.21
C GLN A 12 15.73 6.12 -3.78
N PRO A 13 16.17 7.33 -3.39
CA PRO A 13 15.25 8.42 -3.12
C PRO A 13 14.41 8.77 -4.35
N LEU A 14 13.17 9.18 -4.15
CA LEU A 14 12.31 9.60 -5.27
C LEU A 14 12.91 10.81 -5.99
N SER A 15 13.05 10.67 -7.31
CA SER A 15 13.40 11.82 -8.15
C SER A 15 12.28 12.88 -8.10
N PRO A 16 12.58 14.17 -8.38
CA PRO A 16 11.55 15.21 -8.46
C PRO A 16 10.42 14.88 -9.45
N ALA A 17 10.74 14.20 -10.56
CA ALA A 17 9.76 13.77 -11.54
C ALA A 17 8.82 12.67 -10.98
N ALA A 18 9.38 11.69 -10.27
CA ALA A 18 8.60 10.63 -9.62
C ALA A 18 7.70 11.20 -8.50
N LEU A 19 8.22 12.15 -7.72
CA LEU A 19 7.45 12.86 -6.69
C LEU A 19 6.30 13.67 -7.32
N GLY A 20 6.55 14.39 -8.41
CA GLY A 20 5.49 15.09 -9.15
C GLY A 20 4.43 14.13 -9.73
N GLY A 21 4.85 12.97 -10.23
CA GLY A 21 3.94 11.92 -10.70
C GLY A 21 3.10 11.32 -9.58
N PHE A 22 3.72 11.06 -8.43
CA PHE A 22 3.05 10.61 -7.22
C PHE A 22 1.98 11.60 -6.73
N ASP A 23 2.35 12.88 -6.62
CA ASP A 23 1.42 13.94 -6.22
C ASP A 23 0.24 14.04 -7.19
N ALA A 24 0.52 14.00 -8.50
CA ALA A 24 -0.50 14.06 -9.55
C ALA A 24 -1.45 12.85 -9.49
N LEU A 25 -0.91 11.63 -9.31
CA LEU A 25 -1.70 10.41 -9.16
C LEU A 25 -2.64 10.51 -7.95
N VAL A 26 -2.07 10.78 -6.77
CA VAL A 26 -2.83 10.81 -5.51
C VAL A 26 -3.95 11.84 -5.60
N ARG A 27 -3.67 13.04 -6.10
CA ARG A 27 -4.69 14.08 -6.30
C ARG A 27 -5.73 13.71 -7.36
N GLY A 28 -5.31 13.09 -8.46
CA GLY A 28 -6.20 12.69 -9.55
C GLY A 28 -7.17 11.57 -9.16
N LEU A 29 -6.74 10.62 -8.32
CA LEU A 29 -7.59 9.55 -7.80
C LEU A 29 -8.54 10.05 -6.71
N SER A 30 -8.20 11.12 -6.00
CA SER A 30 -8.95 11.55 -4.82
C SER A 30 -10.13 12.48 -5.13
N SER A 31 -11.22 12.36 -4.38
CA SER A 31 -12.31 13.36 -4.37
C SER A 31 -12.09 14.42 -3.29
N ARG A 32 -11.43 14.04 -2.19
CA ARG A 32 -10.89 14.94 -1.15
C ARG A 32 -9.42 14.63 -0.99
N CYS A 33 -8.58 15.65 -0.98
CA CYS A 33 -7.14 15.50 -0.74
C CYS A 33 -6.63 16.66 0.10
N GLU A 34 -6.18 16.34 1.30
CA GLU A 34 -5.47 17.24 2.19
C GLU A 34 -4.00 16.81 2.23
N SER A 35 -3.08 17.77 2.13
CA SER A 35 -1.65 17.51 2.19
C SER A 35 -1.02 18.45 3.22
N PRO A 36 -1.06 18.09 4.52
CA PRO A 36 -0.56 18.94 5.59
C PRO A 36 0.96 19.18 5.50
N ARG A 37 1.69 18.27 4.86
CA ARG A 37 3.12 18.41 4.55
C ARG A 37 3.47 17.68 3.24
N PRO A 38 4.55 18.08 2.54
CA PRO A 38 4.99 17.40 1.32
C PRO A 38 5.15 15.90 1.51
N GLY A 39 4.62 15.11 0.58
CA GLY A 39 4.67 13.65 0.65
C GLY A 39 3.72 13.03 1.66
N PHE A 40 2.84 13.78 2.33
CA PHE A 40 1.78 13.25 3.19
C PHE A 40 0.41 13.64 2.64
N PHE A 41 -0.49 12.68 2.55
CA PHE A 41 -1.83 12.84 1.98
C PHE A 41 -2.89 12.15 2.83
N ASP A 42 -3.87 12.93 3.31
CA ASP A 42 -5.16 12.42 3.77
C ASP A 42 -6.14 12.53 2.60
N ILE A 43 -6.58 11.36 2.10
CA ILE A 43 -7.38 11.29 0.88
C ILE A 43 -8.65 10.50 1.06
N SER A 44 -9.64 10.85 0.24
CA SER A 44 -10.85 10.08 0.05
C SER A 44 -10.92 9.66 -1.42
N VAL A 45 -10.93 8.36 -1.68
CA VAL A 45 -10.84 7.80 -3.05
C VAL A 45 -12.14 7.07 -3.40
N PRO A 46 -12.86 7.48 -4.46
CA PRO A 46 -13.95 6.69 -5.01
C PRO A 46 -13.42 5.35 -5.56
N VAL A 47 -14.02 4.23 -5.16
CA VAL A 47 -13.56 2.87 -5.51
C VAL A 47 -13.55 2.62 -7.02
N GLU A 48 -14.44 3.27 -7.77
CA GLU A 48 -14.51 3.17 -9.23
C GLU A 48 -13.26 3.71 -9.92
N ARG A 49 -12.56 4.69 -9.32
CA ARG A 49 -11.30 5.23 -9.86
C ARG A 49 -10.13 4.27 -9.70
N LEU A 50 -10.27 3.27 -8.83
CA LEU A 50 -9.31 2.17 -8.66
C LEU A 50 -9.67 0.95 -9.53
N GLY A 51 -10.73 1.03 -10.33
CA GLY A 51 -11.25 -0.09 -11.12
C GLY A 51 -12.21 -1.01 -10.36
N GLY A 52 -12.68 -0.61 -9.17
CA GLY A 52 -13.74 -1.31 -8.44
C GLY A 52 -15.12 -1.12 -9.07
N THR A 53 -16.03 -2.08 -8.89
CA THR A 53 -17.42 -1.96 -9.36
C THR A 53 -18.30 -1.36 -8.26
N PRO A 54 -19.05 -0.28 -8.52
CA PRO A 54 -20.10 0.17 -7.61
C PRO A 54 -21.11 -0.97 -7.38
N GLY A 55 -21.39 -1.33 -6.12
CA GLY A 55 -22.32 -2.41 -5.79
C GLY A 55 -21.75 -3.85 -5.79
N GLY A 56 -20.45 -4.04 -5.98
CA GLY A 56 -19.81 -5.36 -5.82
C GLY A 56 -19.90 -5.91 -4.37
N PRO A 57 -19.50 -7.16 -4.11
CA PRO A 57 -19.57 -7.78 -2.76
C PRO A 57 -18.78 -7.01 -1.67
N HIS A 58 -17.91 -6.08 -2.08
CA HIS A 58 -17.13 -5.18 -1.22
C HIS A 58 -17.72 -3.75 -1.10
N ALA A 59 -18.80 -3.44 -1.81
CA ALA A 59 -19.39 -2.09 -1.87
C ALA A 59 -20.47 -1.84 -0.78
N GLN A 60 -20.75 -2.80 0.10
CA GLN A 60 -21.84 -2.67 1.07
C GLN A 60 -21.41 -1.92 2.34
N GLY A 61 -21.47 -0.59 2.26
CA GLY A 61 -21.91 0.26 3.36
C GLY A 61 -23.43 0.22 3.42
N ALA A 62 -24.00 0.05 4.61
CA ALA A 62 -25.44 0.00 4.84
C ALA A 62 -26.06 1.41 4.82
N ASP A 63 -25.79 2.17 3.76
CA ASP A 63 -26.61 3.28 3.28
C ASP A 63 -26.06 3.68 1.91
N GLY A 64 -26.91 4.12 0.98
CA GLY A 64 -26.56 4.35 -0.43
C GLY A 64 -25.57 5.51 -0.72
N THR A 65 -24.66 5.84 0.20
CA THR A 65 -23.73 6.97 0.18
C THR A 65 -22.54 6.57 1.07
N ASP A 66 -21.32 6.29 0.64
CA ASP A 66 -20.45 6.92 -0.33
C ASP A 66 -19.52 5.82 -0.88
N GLY A 67 -19.33 5.73 -2.19
CA GLY A 67 -18.35 4.84 -2.83
C GLY A 67 -16.90 5.17 -2.49
N HIS A 68 -16.66 6.01 -1.49
CA HIS A 68 -15.36 6.56 -1.14
C HIS A 68 -14.70 5.77 -0.01
N ARG A 69 -13.37 5.68 -0.06
CA ARG A 69 -12.54 5.05 0.96
C ARG A 69 -11.49 6.04 1.45
N PRO A 70 -11.40 6.28 2.78
CA PRO A 70 -10.36 7.13 3.34
C PRO A 70 -9.01 6.40 3.35
N PHE A 71 -7.94 7.10 3.02
CA PHE A 71 -6.57 6.62 3.13
C PHE A 71 -5.64 7.68 3.68
N LEU A 72 -4.62 7.23 4.40
CA LEU A 72 -3.41 7.99 4.62
C LEU A 72 -2.34 7.43 3.69
N VAL A 73 -1.78 8.28 2.83
CA VAL A 73 -0.70 7.92 1.92
C VAL A 73 0.48 8.83 2.23
N TYR A 74 1.62 8.26 2.64
CA TYR A 74 2.74 9.07 3.08
C TYR A 74 4.10 8.49 2.76
N LEU A 75 4.99 9.36 2.30
CA LEU A 75 6.42 9.11 2.09
C LEU A 75 7.15 9.15 3.44
N MET A 76 8.19 8.32 3.54
CA MET A 76 9.07 8.21 4.68
C MET A 76 10.52 8.03 4.22
N GLY A 77 11.44 8.42 5.08
CA GLY A 77 12.88 8.25 4.88
C GLY A 77 13.65 9.58 4.84
N PRO A 78 14.98 9.52 4.68
CA PRO A 78 15.81 10.70 4.72
C PRO A 78 15.49 11.68 3.58
N GLY A 79 15.51 12.96 3.89
CA GLY A 79 15.34 14.05 2.92
C GLY A 79 13.91 14.28 2.41
N ALA A 80 12.96 13.37 2.68
CA ALA A 80 11.55 13.56 2.35
C ALA A 80 10.65 12.67 3.22
N GLY A 81 9.57 13.25 3.77
CA GLY A 81 8.63 12.51 4.61
C GLY A 81 9.08 12.38 6.07
N ASP A 82 8.65 11.30 6.72
CA ASP A 82 8.96 11.02 8.13
C ASP A 82 10.18 10.09 8.27
N GLN A 83 11.32 10.65 8.68
CA GLN A 83 12.55 9.86 8.84
C GLN A 83 12.52 8.97 10.09
N SER A 84 11.99 9.47 11.21
CA SER A 84 11.95 8.69 12.46
C SER A 84 11.04 7.49 12.34
N LEU A 85 9.91 7.63 11.63
CA LEU A 85 9.04 6.49 11.34
C LEU A 85 9.71 5.48 10.40
N PHE A 86 10.41 5.94 9.36
CA PHE A 86 11.18 5.06 8.49
C PHE A 86 12.21 4.23 9.27
N GLU A 87 13.00 4.87 10.13
CA GLU A 87 14.01 4.18 10.94
C GLU A 87 13.37 3.13 11.86
N ALA A 88 12.28 3.49 12.54
CA ALA A 88 11.57 2.58 13.44
C ALA A 88 10.95 1.37 12.72
N GLU A 89 10.39 1.54 11.52
CA GLU A 89 9.82 0.44 10.73
C GLU A 89 10.89 -0.51 10.15
N HIS A 90 12.16 -0.09 10.08
CA HIS A 90 13.23 -0.86 9.43
C HIS A 90 14.32 -1.35 10.38
N GLU A 91 14.26 -1.01 11.68
CA GLU A 91 15.28 -1.34 12.67
C GLU A 91 15.47 -2.87 12.81
N ASP A 92 14.37 -3.62 12.77
CA ASP A 92 14.33 -5.05 13.08
C ASP A 92 14.00 -5.95 11.87
N GLU A 93 14.19 -5.46 10.63
CA GLU A 93 13.81 -6.19 9.41
C GLU A 93 14.99 -6.58 8.48
N PRO A 94 16.06 -7.23 8.97
CA PRO A 94 17.23 -7.57 8.13
C PRO A 94 16.89 -8.58 7.02
N GLU A 95 15.88 -9.42 7.23
CA GLU A 95 15.45 -10.42 6.24
C GLU A 95 14.77 -9.80 5.02
N VAL A 96 14.08 -8.67 5.20
CA VAL A 96 13.45 -7.92 4.10
C VAL A 96 14.51 -7.43 3.12
N ALA A 97 15.59 -6.82 3.63
CA ALA A 97 16.68 -6.36 2.77
C ALA A 97 17.37 -7.51 2.00
N ALA A 98 17.47 -8.70 2.61
CA ALA A 98 18.02 -9.88 1.97
C ALA A 98 17.15 -10.36 0.79
N VAL A 99 15.83 -10.36 0.94
CA VAL A 99 14.88 -10.72 -0.14
C VAL A 99 14.83 -9.65 -1.23
N LEU A 100 14.87 -8.36 -0.85
CA LEU A 100 14.88 -7.24 -1.79
C LEU A 100 16.15 -7.18 -2.63
N GLY A 101 17.28 -7.65 -2.11
CA GLY A 101 18.59 -7.46 -2.72
C GLY A 101 19.12 -6.02 -2.60
N PHE A 102 18.45 -5.17 -1.83
CA PHE A 102 18.87 -3.82 -1.49
C PHE A 102 18.36 -3.44 -0.09
N ARG A 103 19.03 -2.47 0.53
CA ARG A 103 18.52 -1.81 1.74
C ARG A 103 17.61 -0.66 1.32
N PRO A 104 16.33 -0.62 1.73
CA PRO A 104 15.47 0.53 1.45
C PRO A 104 16.10 1.82 1.98
N VAL A 105 15.91 2.91 1.23
CA VAL A 105 16.35 4.25 1.63
C VAL A 105 15.18 5.19 1.81
N GLN A 106 14.03 4.88 1.21
CA GLN A 106 12.76 5.55 1.41
C GLN A 106 11.64 4.52 1.28
N ALA A 107 10.47 4.85 1.81
CA ALA A 107 9.28 4.02 1.65
C ALA A 107 8.02 4.89 1.53
N VAL A 108 6.99 4.35 0.90
CA VAL A 108 5.65 4.96 0.90
C VAL A 108 4.66 4.01 1.57
N ASN A 109 4.01 4.49 2.61
CA ASN A 109 2.93 3.79 3.28
C ASN A 109 1.58 4.18 2.69
N VAL A 110 0.74 3.19 2.48
CA VAL A 110 -0.67 3.32 2.11
C VAL A 110 -1.49 2.64 3.20
N SER A 111 -2.09 3.43 4.08
CA SER A 111 -2.87 2.96 5.21
C SER A 111 -4.35 3.23 4.98
N ALA A 112 -5.19 2.20 5.07
CA ALA A 112 -6.64 2.41 5.05
C ALA A 112 -7.12 3.15 6.29
N GLY A 113 -7.99 4.13 6.12
CA GLY A 113 -8.71 4.76 7.21
C GLY A 113 -9.74 3.78 7.79
N CYS A 114 -9.83 3.74 9.11
CA CYS A 114 -10.62 2.73 9.86
C CYS A 114 -11.95 3.27 10.39
N ASN A 115 -12.44 4.37 9.81
CA ASN A 115 -13.68 4.99 10.25
C ASN A 115 -14.93 4.15 9.90
N ASP A 116 -14.76 3.04 9.14
CA ASP A 116 -15.81 2.12 8.69
C ASP A 116 -15.26 0.72 8.32
N ARG A 117 -16.04 -0.12 7.60
CA ARG A 117 -15.58 -1.39 7.01
C ARG A 117 -14.35 -1.16 6.11
N ILE A 118 -13.29 -1.92 6.36
CA ILE A 118 -12.04 -1.86 5.59
C ILE A 118 -12.24 -2.50 4.23
N ASP A 119 -11.91 -1.75 3.18
CA ASP A 119 -11.88 -2.24 1.81
C ASP A 119 -10.46 -2.67 1.46
N HIS A 120 -10.13 -3.93 1.77
CA HIS A 120 -8.81 -4.49 1.52
C HIS A 120 -8.41 -4.39 0.04
N THR A 121 -9.37 -4.60 -0.86
CA THR A 121 -9.16 -4.54 -2.31
C THR A 121 -8.79 -3.12 -2.74
N ALA A 122 -9.52 -2.10 -2.27
CA ALA A 122 -9.18 -0.72 -2.55
C ALA A 122 -7.78 -0.35 -2.03
N THR A 123 -7.39 -0.80 -0.84
CA THR A 123 -6.02 -0.62 -0.32
C THR A 123 -4.98 -1.21 -1.26
N ALA A 124 -5.15 -2.47 -1.66
CA ALA A 124 -4.20 -3.15 -2.54
C ALA A 124 -4.10 -2.49 -3.93
N LEU A 125 -5.22 -2.07 -4.51
CA LEU A 125 -5.26 -1.43 -5.83
C LEU A 125 -4.65 -0.02 -5.79
N LEU A 126 -4.89 0.75 -4.72
CA LEU A 126 -4.26 2.05 -4.52
C LEU A 126 -2.74 1.90 -4.37
N THR A 127 -2.28 0.96 -3.53
CA THR A 127 -0.84 0.70 -3.36
C THR A 127 -0.20 0.27 -4.69
N ALA A 128 -0.86 -0.60 -5.45
CA ALA A 128 -0.35 -1.01 -6.76
C ALA A 128 -0.24 0.16 -7.73
N ALA A 129 -1.22 1.08 -7.75
CA ALA A 129 -1.19 2.26 -8.60
C ALA A 129 -0.06 3.24 -8.19
N VAL A 130 0.16 3.43 -6.89
CA VAL A 130 1.28 4.24 -6.38
C VAL A 130 2.61 3.61 -6.80
N ALA A 131 2.79 2.31 -6.56
CA ALA A 131 4.02 1.60 -6.90
C ALA A 131 4.28 1.54 -8.42
N ASP A 132 3.27 1.47 -9.28
CA ASP A 132 3.47 1.62 -10.74
C ASP A 132 3.99 3.01 -11.13
N THR A 133 3.66 4.03 -10.34
CA THR A 133 4.03 5.43 -10.61
C THR A 133 5.43 5.76 -10.10
N ILE A 134 5.78 5.28 -8.90
CA ILE A 134 7.05 5.60 -8.25
C ILE A 134 8.11 4.50 -8.36
N GLY A 135 7.71 3.31 -8.83
CA GLY A 135 8.51 2.09 -8.75
C GLY A 135 8.49 1.48 -7.34
N GLY A 136 9.54 0.72 -7.04
CA GLY A 136 9.73 0.07 -5.73
C GLY A 136 9.13 -1.32 -5.64
N VAL A 137 9.24 -1.90 -4.45
CA VAL A 137 8.74 -3.23 -4.11
C VAL A 137 7.68 -3.10 -3.03
N VAL A 138 6.51 -3.67 -3.27
CA VAL A 138 5.46 -3.75 -2.26
C VAL A 138 5.87 -4.77 -1.19
N LYS A 139 5.78 -4.37 0.07
CA LYS A 139 5.86 -5.22 1.27
C LYS A 139 4.47 -5.30 1.90
N ALA A 140 3.98 -6.52 2.09
CA ALA A 140 2.69 -6.81 2.69
C ALA A 140 2.85 -7.83 3.83
N GLU A 141 2.52 -7.43 5.05
CA GLU A 141 2.44 -8.37 6.17
C GLU A 141 1.30 -9.37 5.97
N LEU A 142 1.55 -10.62 6.39
CA LEU A 142 0.68 -11.75 6.20
C LEU A 142 0.09 -12.22 7.53
N LEU A 143 -1.20 -12.54 7.53
CA LEU A 143 -1.80 -13.33 8.61
C LEU A 143 -1.19 -14.74 8.63
N ASN A 144 -1.20 -15.36 9.81
CA ASN A 144 -0.85 -16.77 9.96
C ASN A 144 -1.62 -17.64 8.96
N GLY A 145 -0.87 -18.40 8.14
CA GLY A 145 -1.41 -19.26 7.10
C GLY A 145 -1.69 -18.58 5.75
N GLN A 146 -1.39 -17.28 5.57
CA GLN A 146 -1.53 -16.62 4.27
C GLN A 146 -0.33 -16.82 3.34
N ALA A 147 0.86 -17.19 3.84
CA ALA A 147 2.03 -17.43 2.99
C ALA A 147 1.72 -18.38 1.81
N PRO A 148 1.08 -19.56 1.99
CA PRO A 148 0.70 -20.42 0.87
C PRO A 148 -0.30 -19.79 -0.13
N LEU A 149 -1.07 -18.78 0.29
CA LEU A 149 -2.02 -18.08 -0.58
C LEU A 149 -1.34 -17.06 -1.50
N VAL A 150 -0.13 -16.64 -1.17
CA VAL A 150 0.63 -15.67 -1.96
C VAL A 150 1.81 -16.32 -2.68
N THR A 151 2.31 -17.45 -2.20
CA THR A 151 3.38 -18.21 -2.86
C THR A 151 3.01 -18.52 -4.32
N GLY A 152 3.93 -18.17 -5.24
CA GLY A 152 3.79 -18.42 -6.67
C GLY A 152 2.82 -17.48 -7.40
N LEU A 153 2.27 -16.47 -6.72
CA LEU A 153 1.52 -15.41 -7.42
C LEU A 153 2.43 -14.63 -8.38
N PRO A 154 1.92 -14.23 -9.56
CA PRO A 154 2.66 -13.35 -10.46
C PRO A 154 3.13 -12.08 -9.76
N GLY A 155 4.41 -11.76 -9.91
CA GLY A 155 5.01 -10.55 -9.31
C GLY A 155 5.50 -10.71 -7.88
N VAL A 156 5.34 -11.86 -7.23
CA VAL A 156 5.99 -12.13 -5.93
C VAL A 156 7.48 -12.32 -6.15
N LEU A 157 8.28 -11.59 -5.37
CA LEU A 157 9.74 -11.66 -5.36
C LEU A 157 10.24 -12.59 -4.26
N GLY A 158 9.56 -12.62 -3.12
CA GLY A 158 9.87 -13.52 -2.03
C GLY A 158 8.93 -13.35 -0.85
N ILE A 159 9.10 -14.24 0.13
CA ILE A 159 8.36 -14.22 1.39
C ILE A 159 9.40 -14.33 2.50
N THR A 160 9.29 -13.48 3.53
CA THR A 160 10.07 -13.63 4.77
C THR A 160 9.34 -14.57 5.72
N GLU A 161 10.12 -15.38 6.42
CA GLU A 161 9.61 -16.37 7.39
C GLU A 161 9.92 -15.83 8.78
N GLY A 162 8.99 -15.88 9.73
CA GLY A 162 9.25 -15.35 11.06
C GLY A 162 7.99 -15.14 11.88
N GLU A 163 8.10 -14.37 12.97
CA GLU A 163 6.96 -14.01 13.81
C GLU A 163 5.92 -13.17 13.03
N TYR A 164 6.40 -12.34 12.10
CA TYR A 164 5.60 -11.51 11.19
C TYR A 164 5.97 -11.83 9.75
N PRO A 165 5.39 -12.86 9.13
CA PRO A 165 5.71 -13.22 7.75
C PRO A 165 5.26 -12.12 6.79
N MET A 166 6.09 -11.80 5.79
CA MET A 166 5.81 -10.73 4.83
C MET A 166 5.96 -11.24 3.40
N ALA A 167 5.07 -10.82 2.50
CA ALA A 167 5.22 -11.00 1.07
C ALA A 167 5.80 -9.74 0.43
N LEU A 168 6.81 -9.93 -0.41
CA LEU A 168 7.49 -8.88 -1.15
C LEU A 168 7.22 -9.08 -2.65
N GLY A 169 6.83 -8.03 -3.36
CA GLY A 169 6.44 -8.17 -4.76
C GLY A 169 6.30 -6.88 -5.56
N ALA A 170 6.24 -7.03 -6.87
CA ALA A 170 5.86 -5.97 -7.79
C ALA A 170 4.35 -5.62 -7.66
N PRO A 171 3.88 -4.50 -8.22
CA PRO A 171 2.46 -4.11 -8.16
C PRO A 171 1.48 -5.17 -8.68
N GLY A 172 1.92 -5.97 -9.65
CA GLY A 172 1.16 -7.11 -10.19
C GLY A 172 0.80 -8.17 -9.14
N PHE A 173 1.64 -8.35 -8.12
CA PHE A 173 1.36 -9.27 -7.01
C PHE A 173 0.10 -8.86 -6.24
N LEU A 174 -0.04 -7.59 -5.89
CA LEU A 174 -1.24 -7.10 -5.19
C LEU A 174 -2.50 -7.28 -6.01
N ARG A 175 -2.45 -7.01 -7.32
CA ARG A 175 -3.59 -7.21 -8.22
C ARG A 175 -3.97 -8.68 -8.33
N ALA A 176 -2.97 -9.56 -8.47
CA ALA A 176 -3.19 -11.00 -8.53
C ALA A 176 -3.77 -11.55 -7.22
N TRP A 177 -3.31 -11.05 -6.07
CA TRP A 177 -3.83 -11.46 -4.77
C TRP A 177 -5.24 -10.91 -4.52
N ALA A 178 -5.48 -9.64 -4.84
CA ALA A 178 -6.79 -8.99 -4.69
C ALA A 178 -7.88 -9.62 -5.57
N GLY A 179 -7.50 -10.24 -6.70
CA GLY A 179 -8.41 -10.99 -7.56
C GLY A 179 -8.84 -12.35 -7.00
N ARG A 180 -8.26 -12.83 -5.88
CA ARG A 180 -8.63 -14.11 -5.27
C ARG A 180 -9.85 -13.97 -4.35
N SER A 181 -10.71 -14.99 -4.35
CA SER A 181 -11.79 -15.10 -3.38
C SER A 181 -11.25 -15.14 -1.95
N GLY A 182 -11.82 -14.35 -1.05
CA GLY A 182 -11.39 -14.30 0.35
C GLY A 182 -10.10 -13.49 0.58
N PHE A 183 -9.67 -12.69 -0.41
CA PHE A 183 -8.57 -11.75 -0.24
C PHE A 183 -8.77 -10.86 0.99
N ARG A 184 -7.73 -10.75 1.81
CA ARG A 184 -7.71 -9.97 3.03
C ARG A 184 -6.28 -9.59 3.39
N LEU A 185 -6.07 -8.32 3.68
CA LEU A 185 -4.81 -7.82 4.25
C LEU A 185 -4.84 -7.96 5.78
N LEU A 186 -3.66 -8.07 6.39
CA LEU A 186 -3.51 -7.95 7.84
C LEU A 186 -4.01 -6.56 8.31
N LYS A 187 -4.78 -6.53 9.40
CA LYS A 187 -5.28 -5.31 10.05
C LYS A 187 -4.63 -5.20 11.42
#